data_AF-A0A419I5F6-F1
#
_entry.id   AF-A0A419I5F6-F1
#
_cell.length_a   1.000
_cell.length_b   1.000
_cell.length_c   1.000
_cell.angle_alpha   90.00
_cell.angle_beta   90.00
_cell.angle_gamma   90.00
#
_symmetry.space_group_name_H-M   'P 1'
#
loop_
_entity.id
_entity.type
_entity.pdbx_description
1 polymer ?
#
loop_
_entity_poly.entity_id
_entity_poly.type
_entity_poly.pdbx_seq_one_letter_code
_entity_poly.pdbx_strand_id
1 'polypeptide(L)'
;MAGVEEIRAGIALANEKASASIAALQQAAQALEEAQLSLNQATQGSSQHEVNQAHGLLAEALQGITGMQSTIQAGISSADSYSARL
;
A
#
# COMPACT_ATOMS: atom_id res chain seq x y z
N MET A 1 -10.48 -29.96 -15.66
CA MET A 1 -9.16 -29.45 -15.21
C MET A 1 -8.97 -28.15 -15.92
N ALA A 2 -8.72 -27.05 -15.20
CA ALA A 2 -8.42 -25.78 -15.85
C ALA A 2 -7.17 -25.95 -16.72
N GLY A 3 -7.22 -25.48 -17.97
CA GLY A 3 -6.07 -25.51 -18.87
C GLY A 3 -4.95 -24.58 -18.40
N VAL A 4 -3.74 -24.75 -18.92
CA VAL A 4 -2.60 -23.86 -18.61
C VAL A 4 -2.94 -22.40 -18.94
N GLU A 5 -3.66 -22.14 -20.04
CA GLU A 5 -4.12 -20.80 -20.38
C GLU A 5 -5.08 -20.20 -19.34
N GLU A 6 -5.98 -21.01 -18.76
CA GLU A 6 -6.93 -20.55 -17.74
C GLU A 6 -6.22 -20.18 -16.44
N ILE A 7 -5.19 -20.94 -16.05
CA ILE A 7 -4.34 -20.61 -14.89
C ILE A 7 -3.57 -19.32 -15.15
N ARG A 8 -2.96 -19.15 -16.34
CA ARG A 8 -2.24 -17.93 -16.71
C ARG A 8 -3.15 -16.70 -16.71
N ALA A 9 -4.37 -16.83 -17.24
CA ALA A 9 -5.38 -15.77 -17.23
C ALA A 9 -5.81 -15.41 -15.80
N GLY A 10 -6.02 -16.40 -14.93
CA GLY A 10 -6.33 -16.17 -13.52
C GLY A 10 -5.24 -15.43 -12.76
N ILE A 11 -3.96 -15.77 -13.02
CA ILE A 11 -2.80 -15.07 -12.44
C ILE A 11 -2.73 -13.62 -12.94
N ALA A 12 -2.92 -13.40 -14.24
CA ALA A 12 -2.92 -12.05 -14.81
C ALA A 12 -3.98 -11.16 -14.15
N LEU A 13 -5.20 -11.67 -13.97
CA LEU A 13 -6.27 -10.95 -13.28
C LEU A 13 -5.94 -10.68 -11.80
N ALA A 14 -5.34 -11.64 -11.09
CA ALA A 14 -4.91 -11.42 -9.70
C ALA A 14 -3.84 -10.32 -9.61
N ASN A 15 -2.86 -10.32 -10.52
CA ASN A 15 -1.78 -9.33 -10.57
C ASN A 15 -2.30 -7.94 -10.96
N GLU A 16 -3.31 -7.85 -11.83
CA GLU A 16 -3.99 -6.59 -12.14
C GLU A 16 -4.63 -5.98 -10.89
N LYS A 17 -5.39 -6.78 -10.12
CA LYS A 17 -6.02 -6.33 -8.88
C LYS A 17 -5.00 -5.95 -7.79
N ALA A 18 -3.91 -6.70 -7.69
CA ALA A 18 -2.82 -6.40 -6.79
C ALA A 18 -2.14 -5.06 -7.16
N SER A 19 -1.91 -4.82 -8.45
CA SER A 19 -1.37 -3.55 -8.96
C SER A 19 -2.30 -2.37 -8.69
N ALA A 20 -3.61 -2.54 -8.89
CA ALA A 20 -4.60 -1.53 -8.54
C ALA A 20 -4.60 -1.20 -7.04
N SER A 21 -4.34 -2.21 -6.19
CA SER A 21 -4.21 -2.01 -4.74
C SER A 21 -2.96 -1.20 -4.38
N ILE A 22 -1.84 -1.38 -5.08
CA ILE A 22 -0.65 -0.52 -4.92
C ILE A 22 -0.98 0.94 -5.26
N ALA A 23 -1.71 1.19 -6.35
CA ALA A 23 -2.12 2.54 -6.72
C ALA A 23 -3.02 3.18 -5.64
N ALA A 24 -3.98 2.43 -5.10
CA ALA A 24 -4.82 2.90 -4.00
C ALA A 24 -3.99 3.20 -2.73
N LEU A 25 -2.93 2.43 -2.48
CA LEU A 25 -2.02 2.68 -1.37
C LEU A 25 -1.16 3.91 -1.56
N GLN A 26 -0.75 4.21 -2.80
CA GLN A 26 -0.06 5.47 -3.11
C GLN A 26 -0.97 6.67 -2.86
N GLN A 27 -2.24 6.58 -3.27
CA GLN A 27 -3.25 7.61 -2.98
C GLN A 27 -3.47 7.77 -1.48
N ALA A 28 -3.54 6.67 -0.72
CA ALA A 28 -3.68 6.70 0.73
C ALA A 28 -2.45 7.35 1.40
N ALA A 29 -1.23 7.07 0.94
CA ALA A 29 -0.01 7.71 1.45
C ALA A 29 -0.06 9.22 1.23
N GLN A 30 -0.43 9.67 0.03
CA GLN A 30 -0.56 11.09 -0.27
C GLN A 30 -1.59 11.79 0.64
N ALA A 31 -2.76 11.17 0.84
CA ALA A 31 -3.77 11.70 1.75
C ALA A 31 -3.29 11.77 3.21
N LEU A 32 -2.46 10.82 3.65
CA LEU A 32 -1.86 10.84 5.00
C LEU A 32 -0.81 11.94 5.15
N GLU A 33 0.00 12.20 4.12
CA GLU A 33 0.95 13.32 4.10
C GLU A 33 0.21 14.66 4.21
N GLU A 34 -0.86 14.84 3.45
CA GLU A 34 -1.73 16.03 3.54
C GLU A 34 -2.38 16.16 4.93
N ALA A 35 -2.85 15.05 5.51
CA ALA A 35 -3.40 15.04 6.86
C ALA A 35 -2.34 15.43 7.90
N GLN A 36 -1.08 14.98 7.74
CA GLN A 36 0.02 15.34 8.64
C GLN A 36 0.35 16.83 8.55
N LEU A 37 0.35 17.41 7.34
CA LEU A 37 0.54 18.85 7.13
C LEU A 37 -0.59 19.67 7.75
N SER A 38 -1.84 19.22 7.57
CA SER A 38 -3.02 19.87 8.14
C SER A 38 -3.02 19.82 9.67
N LEU A 39 -2.70 18.65 10.24
CA LEU A 39 -2.58 18.48 11.68
C LEU A 39 -1.49 19.38 12.25
N ASN A 40 -0.29 19.39 11.65
CA ASN A 40 0.83 20.22 12.10
C ASN A 40 0.44 21.71 12.13
N GLN A 41 -0.29 22.17 11.10
CA GLN A 41 -0.81 23.55 11.05
C GLN A 41 -1.84 23.83 12.15
N ALA A 42 -2.80 22.92 12.35
CA ALA A 42 -3.84 23.07 13.37
C ALA A 42 -3.30 23.04 14.80
N THR A 43 -2.16 22.36 15.02
CA THR A 43 -1.57 22.18 16.34
C THR A 43 -0.30 23.01 16.55
N GLN A 44 -0.02 23.99 15.69
CA GLN A 44 1.12 24.89 15.88
C GLN A 44 1.07 25.55 17.26
N GLY A 45 2.18 25.48 18.00
CA GLY A 45 2.27 26.02 19.36
C GLY A 45 1.64 25.14 20.45
N SER A 46 1.02 24.02 20.09
CA SER A 46 0.56 23.00 21.05
C SER A 46 1.72 22.06 21.42
N SER A 47 1.86 21.77 22.72
CA SER A 47 2.79 20.77 23.25
C SER A 47 2.06 19.58 23.90
N GLN A 48 0.76 19.45 23.62
CA GLN A 48 -0.07 18.40 24.19
C GLN A 48 0.36 17.00 23.72
N HIS A 49 0.26 16.02 24.62
CA HIS A 49 0.72 14.66 24.37
C HIS A 49 -0.03 13.99 23.22
N GLU A 50 -1.33 14.25 23.11
CA GLU A 50 -2.23 13.71 22.10
C GLU A 50 -1.84 14.15 20.69
N VAL A 51 -1.35 15.38 20.54
CA VAL A 51 -0.85 15.91 19.25
C VAL A 51 0.39 15.13 18.81
N ASN A 52 1.36 14.96 19.71
CA ASN A 52 2.57 14.20 19.43
C ASN A 52 2.24 12.73 19.11
N GLN A 53 1.29 12.14 19.83
CA GLN A 53 0.81 10.78 19.57
C GLN A 53 0.17 10.67 18.18
N ALA A 54 -0.70 11.60 17.81
CA ALA A 54 -1.35 11.62 16.49
C ALA A 54 -0.33 11.73 15.35
N HIS A 55 0.69 12.58 15.48
CA HIS A 55 1.79 12.66 14.51
C HIS A 55 2.56 11.34 14.38
N GLY A 56 2.83 10.67 15.50
CA GLY A 56 3.49 9.36 15.53
C GLY A 56 2.66 8.29 14.80
N LEU A 57 1.36 8.23 15.07
CA LEU A 57 0.44 7.26 14.44
C LEU A 57 0.32 7.49 12.92
N LEU A 58 0.30 8.73 12.45
CA LEU A 58 0.30 9.04 11.02
C LEU A 58 1.62 8.62 10.34
N ALA A 59 2.75 8.82 11.01
CA ALA A 59 4.05 8.37 10.51
C ALA A 59 4.15 6.83 10.46
N GLU A 60 3.63 6.15 11.47
CA GLU A 60 3.54 4.69 11.50
C GLU A 60 2.66 4.15 10.36
N ALA A 61 1.52 4.79 10.11
CA ALA A 61 0.63 4.42 9.01
C ALA A 61 1.32 4.56 7.64
N LEU A 62 2.06 5.64 7.40
CA LEU A 62 2.85 5.83 6.16
C LEU A 62 3.91 4.74 5.98
N GLN A 63 4.59 4.37 7.06
CA GLN A 63 5.58 3.28 7.01
C GLN A 63 4.91 1.93 6.74
N GLY A 64 3.75 1.67 7.35
CA GLY A 64 2.94 0.48 7.10
C GLY A 64 2.50 0.36 5.63
N ILE A 65 2.08 1.47 5.02
CA ILE A 65 1.72 1.50 3.60
C ILE A 65 2.92 1.09 2.72
N THR A 66 4.11 1.62 3.00
CA THR A 66 5.32 1.29 2.22
C THR A 66 5.68 -0.20 2.32
N GLY A 67 5.57 -0.78 3.52
CA GLY A 67 5.75 -2.21 3.74
C GLY A 67 4.73 -3.07 3.00
N MET A 68 3.46 -2.63 2.98
CA MET A 68 2.40 -3.33 2.27
C MET A 68 2.59 -3.28 0.75
N GLN A 69 2.95 -2.13 0.18
CA GLN A 69 3.27 -2.01 -1.25
C GLN A 69 4.40 -2.97 -1.64
N SER A 70 5.47 -3.04 -0.84
CA SER A 70 6.59 -3.95 -1.07
C SER A 70 6.17 -5.42 -1.03
N THR A 71 5.31 -5.79 -0.07
CA THR A 71 4.79 -7.16 0.08
C THR A 71 3.90 -7.56 -1.11
N ILE A 72 3.04 -6.65 -1.57
CA ILE A 72 2.18 -6.88 -2.74
C ILE A 72 3.04 -7.05 -4.00
N GLN A 73 4.04 -6.19 -4.20
CA GLN A 73 4.96 -6.28 -5.34
C GLN A 73 5.73 -7.61 -5.37
N ALA A 74 6.17 -8.10 -4.21
CA ALA A 74 6.79 -9.42 -4.10
C ALA A 74 5.81 -10.56 -4.46
N GLY A 75 4.55 -10.44 -4.02
CA GLY A 75 3.48 -11.38 -4.37
C GLY A 75 3.24 -11.45 -5.88
N ILE A 76 3.12 -10.30 -6.55
CA ILE A 76 2.98 -10.21 -8.02
C ILE A 76 4.16 -10.92 -8.71
N SER A 77 5.39 -10.59 -8.30
CA SER A 77 6.61 -11.15 -8.89
C SER A 77 6.68 -12.68 -8.72
N SER A 78 6.24 -13.20 -7.57
CA SER A 78 6.16 -14.64 -7.31
C SER A 78 5.10 -15.30 -8.20
N ALA A 79 3.93 -14.68 -8.38
CA ALA A 79 2.87 -15.20 -9.23
C ALA A 79 3.27 -15.21 -10.72
N ASP A 80 3.93 -14.15 -11.19
CA ASP A 80 4.48 -14.07 -12.55
C ASP A 80 5.54 -15.14 -12.80
N SER A 81 6.44 -15.35 -11.83
CA SER A 81 7.48 -16.40 -11.92
C SER A 81 6.88 -17.80 -12.04
N TYR A 82 5.76 -18.07 -11.36
CA TYR A 82 5.03 -19.32 -11.52
C TYR A 82 4.36 -19.41 -12.89
N SER A 83 3.65 -18.35 -13.32
CA SER A 83 2.99 -18.27 -14.63
C SER A 83 3.96 -18.51 -15.80
N ALA A 84 5.18 -17.97 -15.71
CA ALA A 84 6.22 -18.13 -16.73
C ALA A 84 6.73 -19.58 -16.88
N ARG A 85 6.59 -20.41 -15.84
CA ARG A 85 7.06 -21.81 -15.82
C ARG A 85 6.01 -22.84 -16.25
N LEU A 86 4.73 -22.44 -16.31
CA LEU A 86 3.63 -23.30 -16.77
C LEU A 86 3.72 -23.62 -18.25
#